data_AF-A0A7C2SK89-F1
#
_entry.id   AF-A0A7C2SK89-F1
#
_cell.length_a   1.000
_cell.length_b   1.000
_cell.length_c   1.000
_cell.angle_alpha   90.00
_cell.angle_beta   90.00
_cell.angle_gamma   90.00
#
_symmetry.space_group_name_H-M   'P 1'
#
loop_
_entity.id
_entity.type
_entity.pdbx_description
1 polymer ?
#
loop_
_entity_poly.entity_id
_entity_poly.type
_entity_poly.pdbx_seq_one_letter_code
_entity_poly.pdbx_strand_id
1 'polypeptide(L)'
;MRLTLSKKIFLIIPPVTFLFFFIIFFLSLNFHSQAQVVKIRGDVFKELRSSPDGRTMVIVALTSPVPFPEDFFTRKTKIKTIQNRVLSSLNDSDFRLKSKWENINGFAGEVTESGLAKLSAHPDVALVYPPTEVFATLGQSVPRINADKVHDRTGGLTGTGVIVAVLDTGIDTDHPQLMDDLVAERCTCQNPSSGCSSCCPGGVNSAEDGNGHGTHVSGIITSPSGVAPDAGIVAVKVLSDSGSGCSSGVLEGLDWVLSQVQNKNLDIKVINMSLGGGLFSSTCDSSDPLMAQALNSLKANGVATFAASGNDGLSNRLNSPACMSAAISVGATNDTTDQVASFSNASTVLDMLAPGQVITSSKLGGGTTNMSGTSMATPHAAGVAALMVEANPNLTPDELKMIMKTAGKPILDNRNGRRFPRIDARIAVDSILGCDCDDPNAIIGTDGDDEIDGTPGDDIICGLEGNDTIRGFAGNDCIDGGEGDDLLIGNKGRDVILGGQGNDELRGNLGNDIQKGEGDDDIVKGNKGKDLLDGGPQTDELNGGPGSDTCWDGEINISCEN
;
A
#
# COMPACT_ATOMS: atom_id res chain seq x y z
N MET A 1 83.52 26.36 4.31
CA MET A 1 83.81 27.70 3.74
C MET A 1 83.13 28.74 4.64
N ARG A 2 83.74 29.93 4.84
CA ARG A 2 83.43 30.98 5.87
C ARG A 2 81.91 31.22 6.11
N LEU A 3 81.40 31.22 7.36
CA LEU A 3 81.33 32.31 8.38
C LEU A 3 80.50 33.53 7.90
N THR A 4 79.49 34.06 8.61
CA THR A 4 79.40 34.53 10.04
C THR A 4 77.96 34.35 10.61
N LEU A 5 77.63 34.07 11.90
CA LEU A 5 77.71 34.88 13.15
C LEU A 5 77.24 36.36 12.99
N SER A 6 76.41 37.00 13.83
CA SER A 6 75.62 36.66 15.04
C SER A 6 74.44 37.69 15.17
N LYS A 7 73.61 37.89 16.22
CA LYS A 7 73.69 37.63 17.68
C LYS A 7 72.28 37.59 18.34
N LYS A 8 72.25 37.55 19.68
CA LYS A 8 71.12 37.48 20.64
C LYS A 8 70.31 38.79 20.80
N ILE A 9 69.05 38.70 21.29
CA ILE A 9 68.63 39.06 22.69
C ILE A 9 67.15 38.69 22.93
N PHE A 10 66.84 38.25 24.16
CA PHE A 10 65.51 37.96 24.72
C PHE A 10 65.24 39.04 25.80
N LEU A 11 64.01 39.58 25.93
CA LEU A 11 63.31 39.95 27.20
C LEU A 11 62.11 40.95 27.02
N ILE A 12 60.96 40.58 27.61
CA ILE A 12 60.08 41.37 28.52
C ILE A 12 59.12 42.50 28.00
N ILE A 13 57.81 42.19 28.12
CA ILE A 13 56.65 42.95 28.70
C ILE A 13 56.13 44.26 28.02
N PRO A 14 54.78 44.46 27.88
CA PRO A 14 54.16 45.59 27.15
C PRO A 14 53.88 46.82 28.04
N PRO A 15 53.40 47.96 27.47
CA PRO A 15 51.95 48.23 27.60
C PRO A 15 51.26 48.99 26.45
N VAL A 16 49.94 48.79 26.41
CA VAL A 16 48.83 49.63 25.90
C VAL A 16 49.16 51.09 25.49
N THR A 17 48.93 51.45 24.22
CA THR A 17 47.95 52.49 23.76
C THR A 17 48.08 52.77 22.26
N PHE A 18 47.11 52.34 21.46
CA PHE A 18 46.66 53.07 20.25
C PHE A 18 45.28 52.57 19.81
N LEU A 19 44.27 52.90 20.63
CA LEU A 19 42.87 52.73 20.28
C LEU A 19 42.41 54.02 19.59
N PHE A 20 42.20 54.01 18.27
CA PHE A 20 41.16 54.75 17.55
C PHE A 20 41.17 54.31 16.07
N PHE A 21 39.99 54.15 15.47
CA PHE A 21 39.75 53.61 14.11
C PHE A 21 40.06 52.12 13.86
N PHE A 22 39.22 51.21 14.37
CA PHE A 22 38.82 49.98 13.66
C PHE A 22 37.57 49.31 14.27
N ILE A 23 36.40 49.97 14.19
CA ILE A 23 35.09 49.36 14.51
C ILE A 23 34.04 49.72 13.44
N ILE A 24 34.32 49.48 12.16
CA ILE A 24 33.32 49.26 11.09
C ILE A 24 33.94 48.35 9.98
N PHE A 25 34.35 47.11 10.30
CA PHE A 25 34.68 46.12 9.24
C PHE A 25 34.65 44.64 9.71
N PHE A 26 33.61 44.24 10.45
CA PHE A 26 33.37 42.83 10.79
C PHE A 26 31.87 42.49 10.69
N LEU A 27 31.32 42.58 9.47
CA LEU A 27 29.92 42.21 9.17
C LEU A 27 29.72 41.91 7.67
N SER A 28 30.60 41.10 7.08
CA SER A 28 30.53 40.74 5.65
C SER A 28 31.31 39.46 5.26
N LEU A 29 31.39 38.47 6.16
CA LEU A 29 31.91 37.12 5.83
C LEU A 29 30.99 36.01 6.36
N ASN A 30 29.71 36.06 5.96
CA ASN A 30 28.86 34.88 5.99
C ASN A 30 29.01 34.12 4.66
N PHE A 31 29.83 33.07 4.68
CA PHE A 31 29.74 32.01 3.67
C PHE A 31 28.35 31.35 3.82
N HIS A 32 27.42 31.69 2.93
CA HIS A 32 26.24 30.88 2.66
C HIS A 32 26.38 30.27 1.27
N SER A 33 27.17 29.19 1.19
CA SER A 33 27.02 28.21 0.12
C SER A 33 25.71 27.47 0.33
N GLN A 34 24.59 28.11 0.01
CA GLN A 34 23.31 27.44 -0.16
C GLN A 34 23.51 26.32 -1.18
N ALA A 35 23.45 25.06 -0.74
CA ALA A 35 23.46 23.94 -1.65
C ALA A 35 22.26 24.08 -2.58
N GLN A 36 22.51 24.31 -3.86
CA GLN A 36 21.46 24.56 -4.83
C GLN A 36 20.57 23.31 -4.92
N VAL A 37 19.33 23.41 -4.43
CA VAL A 37 18.37 22.30 -4.47
C VAL A 37 18.20 21.89 -5.92
N VAL A 38 18.64 20.68 -6.26
CA VAL A 38 18.64 20.16 -7.63
C VAL A 38 17.21 19.79 -8.00
N LYS A 39 16.50 20.74 -8.63
CA LYS A 39 15.10 20.59 -9.03
C LYS A 39 14.88 19.70 -10.27
N ILE A 40 15.93 19.21 -10.93
CA ILE A 40 15.84 18.35 -12.12
C ILE A 40 16.55 17.02 -11.84
N ARG A 41 15.83 15.90 -11.97
CA ARG A 41 16.39 14.55 -11.85
C ARG A 41 17.36 14.27 -13.01
N GLY A 42 18.52 13.67 -12.72
CA GLY A 42 19.64 13.61 -13.68
C GLY A 42 19.37 12.79 -14.95
N ASP A 43 18.39 11.89 -14.91
CA ASP A 43 17.88 11.10 -16.02
C ASP A 43 17.09 11.93 -17.06
N VAL A 44 16.44 13.03 -16.66
CA VAL A 44 15.80 13.98 -17.60
C VAL A 44 16.80 14.43 -18.67
N PHE A 45 18.02 14.80 -18.26
CA PHE A 45 19.08 15.24 -19.18
C PHE A 45 19.60 14.10 -20.07
N LYS A 46 19.50 12.84 -19.61
CA LYS A 46 19.90 11.67 -20.41
C LYS A 46 18.90 11.46 -21.54
N GLU A 47 17.61 11.46 -21.22
CA GLU A 47 16.53 11.28 -22.20
C GLU A 47 16.46 12.41 -23.22
N LEU A 48 16.56 13.67 -22.75
CA LEU A 48 16.55 14.85 -23.61
C LEU A 48 17.68 14.82 -24.65
N ARG A 49 18.88 14.35 -24.26
CA ARG A 49 20.03 14.19 -25.17
C ARG A 49 19.88 13.04 -26.16
N SER A 50 19.07 12.03 -25.84
CA SER A 50 18.72 10.95 -26.76
C SER A 50 17.50 11.26 -27.64
N SER A 51 16.78 12.35 -27.39
CA SER A 51 15.56 12.67 -28.12
C SER A 51 15.83 13.30 -29.49
N PRO A 52 15.29 12.76 -30.60
CA PRO A 52 15.51 13.31 -31.94
C PRO A 52 14.94 14.72 -32.18
N ASP A 53 13.92 15.14 -31.42
CA ASP A 53 13.23 16.43 -31.57
C ASP A 53 13.64 17.47 -30.53
N GLY A 54 14.60 17.14 -29.65
CA GLY A 54 15.05 18.01 -28.56
C GLY A 54 14.04 18.17 -27.42
N ARG A 55 13.06 17.26 -27.28
CA ARG A 55 12.09 17.23 -26.18
C ARG A 55 12.10 15.89 -25.46
N THR A 56 11.93 15.90 -24.15
CA THR A 56 11.53 14.70 -23.39
C THR A 56 10.28 14.99 -22.57
N MET A 57 9.54 13.95 -22.21
CA MET A 57 8.43 14.07 -21.29
C MET A 57 8.93 14.21 -19.86
N VAL A 58 8.33 15.13 -19.12
CA VAL A 58 8.58 15.24 -17.69
C VAL A 58 7.27 15.41 -16.91
N ILE A 59 7.29 14.91 -15.69
CA ILE A 59 6.37 15.31 -14.63
C ILE A 59 7.02 16.47 -13.88
N VAL A 60 6.24 17.52 -13.65
CA VAL A 60 6.59 18.71 -12.89
C VAL A 60 5.80 18.70 -11.59
N ALA A 61 6.46 18.35 -10.49
CA ALA A 61 5.92 18.50 -9.15
C ALA A 61 6.11 19.94 -8.69
N LEU A 62 5.05 20.53 -8.13
CA LEU A 62 5.03 21.90 -7.64
C LEU A 62 5.14 21.91 -6.11
N THR A 63 5.69 22.99 -5.55
CA THR A 63 5.75 23.21 -4.10
C THR A 63 4.34 23.25 -3.54
N SER A 64 4.03 22.46 -2.50
CA SER A 64 2.66 22.40 -1.98
C SER A 64 2.20 23.79 -1.49
N PRO A 65 1.07 24.32 -2.00
CA PRO A 65 0.46 25.53 -1.44
C PRO A 65 -0.19 25.31 -0.06
N VAL A 66 -0.29 24.05 0.37
CA VAL A 66 -1.24 23.60 1.39
C VAL A 66 -0.60 22.55 2.30
N PRO A 67 -0.43 22.82 3.60
CA PRO A 67 -0.27 21.77 4.61
C PRO A 67 -1.63 21.10 4.85
N PHE A 68 -1.64 19.79 5.15
CA PHE A 68 -2.84 19.13 5.65
C PHE A 68 -3.08 19.50 7.13
N PRO A 69 -4.34 19.52 7.61
CA PRO A 69 -5.58 19.40 6.83
C PRO A 69 -6.09 20.77 6.33
N GLU A 70 -6.53 20.83 5.06
CA GLU A 70 -7.27 21.97 4.49
C GLU A 70 -8.37 21.45 3.57
N ASP A 71 -9.48 22.20 3.44
CA ASP A 71 -10.66 21.75 2.71
C ASP A 71 -10.41 21.58 1.19
N PHE A 72 -11.19 20.67 0.60
CA PHE A 72 -11.08 20.26 -0.79
C PHE A 72 -11.20 21.41 -1.80
N PHE A 73 -12.19 22.30 -1.64
CA PHE A 73 -12.46 23.39 -2.59
C PHE A 73 -11.38 24.46 -2.54
N THR A 74 -10.91 24.82 -1.35
CA THR A 74 -9.78 25.73 -1.15
C THR A 74 -8.50 25.13 -1.74
N ARG A 75 -8.21 23.85 -1.47
CA ARG A 75 -7.02 23.16 -1.97
C ARG A 75 -6.98 23.10 -3.49
N LYS A 76 -8.07 22.67 -4.14
CA LYS A 76 -8.22 22.64 -5.61
C LYS A 76 -8.02 24.02 -6.25
N THR A 77 -8.56 25.07 -5.62
CA THR A 77 -8.40 26.47 -6.06
C THR A 77 -6.94 26.94 -5.96
N LYS A 78 -6.24 26.59 -4.88
CA LYS A 78 -4.81 26.92 -4.68
C LYS A 78 -3.89 26.17 -5.63
N ILE A 79 -4.11 24.87 -5.85
CA ILE A 79 -3.37 24.05 -6.82
C ILE A 79 -3.50 24.67 -8.23
N LYS A 80 -4.73 24.94 -8.68
CA LYS A 80 -5.00 25.58 -9.97
C LYS A 80 -4.31 26.94 -10.10
N THR A 81 -4.22 27.71 -9.01
CA THR A 81 -3.53 29.01 -8.99
C THR A 81 -2.02 28.87 -9.19
N ILE A 82 -1.37 27.91 -8.51
CA ILE A 82 0.08 27.67 -8.67
C ILE A 82 0.39 27.07 -10.05
N GLN A 83 -0.37 26.07 -10.50
CA GLN A 83 -0.21 25.49 -11.83
C GLN A 83 -0.31 26.56 -12.93
N ASN A 84 -1.33 27.42 -12.88
CA ASN A 84 -1.50 28.49 -13.86
C ASN A 84 -0.34 29.50 -13.82
N ARG A 85 0.21 29.80 -12.63
CA ARG A 85 1.38 30.68 -12.49
C ARG A 85 2.61 30.09 -13.17
N VAL A 86 2.93 28.83 -12.87
CA VAL A 86 4.09 28.13 -13.46
C VAL A 86 3.93 27.99 -14.97
N LEU A 87 2.76 27.55 -15.44
CA LEU A 87 2.46 27.39 -16.87
C LEU A 87 2.51 28.74 -17.61
N SER A 88 2.10 29.86 -16.99
CA SER A 88 2.22 31.19 -17.60
C SER A 88 3.66 31.68 -17.79
N SER A 89 4.64 31.04 -17.15
CA SER A 89 6.08 31.32 -17.34
C SER A 89 6.70 30.55 -18.52
N LEU A 90 5.93 29.65 -19.14
CA LEU A 90 6.34 28.77 -20.22
C LEU A 90 5.52 29.07 -21.48
N ASN A 91 6.13 28.91 -22.65
CA ASN A 91 5.43 28.92 -23.93
C ASN A 91 5.54 27.55 -24.64
N ASP A 92 4.83 27.35 -25.75
CA ASP A 92 4.80 26.06 -26.47
C ASP A 92 6.19 25.59 -26.97
N SER A 93 7.15 26.50 -27.16
CA SER A 93 8.55 26.16 -27.49
C SER A 93 9.36 25.70 -26.26
N ASP A 94 8.95 26.10 -25.06
CA ASP A 94 9.53 25.64 -23.78
C ASP A 94 8.94 24.31 -23.33
N PHE A 95 7.60 24.23 -23.31
CA PHE A 95 6.85 23.16 -22.66
C PHE A 95 5.49 22.96 -23.35
N ARG A 96 5.16 21.73 -23.72
CA ARG A 96 3.82 21.38 -24.21
C ARG A 96 3.10 20.56 -23.15
N LEU A 97 2.09 21.16 -22.53
CA LEU A 97 1.24 20.52 -21.53
C LEU A 97 0.49 19.32 -22.13
N LYS A 98 0.50 18.18 -21.43
CA LYS A 98 -0.20 16.94 -21.80
C LYS A 98 -1.30 16.58 -20.80
N SER A 99 -0.97 16.62 -19.51
CA SER A 99 -1.91 16.41 -18.40
C SER A 99 -1.73 17.48 -17.33
N LYS A 100 -2.84 17.95 -16.76
CA LYS A 100 -2.87 18.85 -15.59
C LYS A 100 -3.94 18.36 -14.63
N TRP A 101 -3.52 17.81 -13.51
CA TRP A 101 -4.39 17.20 -12.50
C TRP A 101 -5.07 18.25 -11.65
N GLU A 102 -6.27 17.99 -11.15
CA GLU A 102 -7.04 19.01 -10.42
C GLU A 102 -6.77 19.01 -8.91
N ASN A 103 -6.46 17.84 -8.32
CA ASN A 103 -6.24 17.68 -6.87
C ASN A 103 -4.79 17.29 -6.53
N ILE A 104 -3.98 16.96 -7.54
CA ILE A 104 -2.54 16.66 -7.43
C ILE A 104 -1.74 17.90 -7.85
N ASN A 105 -0.76 18.32 -7.03
CA ASN A 105 -0.08 19.61 -7.22
C ASN A 105 1.07 19.53 -8.25
N GLY A 106 0.72 19.23 -9.50
CA GLY A 106 1.68 19.13 -10.60
C GLY A 106 1.03 19.11 -11.97
N PHE A 107 1.85 18.88 -12.99
CA PHE A 107 1.42 18.63 -14.36
C PHE A 107 2.49 17.84 -15.13
N ALA A 108 2.14 17.29 -16.29
CA ALA A 108 3.08 16.57 -17.16
C ALA A 108 3.07 17.13 -18.59
N GLY A 109 4.22 17.10 -19.26
CA GLY A 109 4.35 17.63 -20.62
C GLY A 109 5.75 17.48 -21.24
N GLU A 110 5.82 17.70 -22.55
CA GLU A 110 7.06 17.66 -23.33
C GLU A 110 7.88 18.94 -23.12
N VAL A 111 9.05 18.82 -22.50
CA VAL A 111 9.93 19.95 -22.17
C VAL A 111 11.17 19.98 -23.07
N THR A 112 11.60 21.19 -23.47
CA THR A 112 12.91 21.43 -24.10
C THR A 112 13.98 21.80 -23.07
N GLU A 113 15.26 21.86 -23.47
CA GLU A 113 16.33 22.35 -22.60
C GLU A 113 16.06 23.77 -22.05
N SER A 114 15.42 24.64 -22.84
CA SER A 114 15.01 25.98 -22.40
C SER A 114 13.87 25.94 -21.37
N GLY A 115 12.88 25.06 -21.57
CA GLY A 115 11.81 24.83 -20.60
C GLY A 115 12.32 24.28 -19.28
N LEU A 116 13.31 23.38 -19.30
CA LEU A 116 13.96 22.85 -18.10
C LEU A 116 14.68 23.94 -17.31
N ALA A 117 15.40 24.84 -17.97
CA ALA A 117 16.03 25.97 -17.32
C ALA A 117 15.01 26.90 -16.63
N LYS A 118 13.85 27.15 -17.27
CA LYS A 118 12.75 27.93 -16.70
C LYS A 118 12.10 27.23 -15.50
N LEU A 119 11.77 25.95 -15.63
CA LEU A 119 11.19 25.15 -14.55
C LEU A 119 12.12 25.08 -13.33
N SER A 120 13.42 24.84 -13.53
CA SER A 120 14.40 24.79 -12.43
C SER A 120 14.63 26.15 -11.76
N ALA A 121 14.33 27.26 -12.42
CA ALA A 121 14.42 28.60 -11.85
C ALA A 121 13.10 29.03 -11.17
N HIS A 122 11.96 28.42 -11.51
CA HIS A 122 10.66 28.84 -11.00
C HIS A 122 10.55 28.55 -9.49
N PRO A 123 10.06 29.51 -8.66
CA PRO A 123 9.97 29.32 -7.21
C PRO A 123 9.05 28.16 -6.85
N ASP A 124 7.85 28.11 -7.47
CA ASP A 124 6.83 27.12 -7.15
C ASP A 124 7.06 25.72 -7.76
N VAL A 125 8.18 25.47 -8.45
CA VAL A 125 8.53 24.11 -8.92
C VAL A 125 9.35 23.42 -7.83
N ALA A 126 8.98 22.19 -7.45
CA ALA A 126 9.71 21.39 -6.47
C ALA A 126 10.67 20.40 -7.13
N LEU A 127 10.20 19.65 -8.13
CA LEU A 127 10.97 18.61 -8.81
C LEU A 127 10.48 18.41 -10.25
N VAL A 128 11.41 18.09 -11.16
CA VAL A 128 11.16 17.73 -12.56
C VAL A 128 11.86 16.39 -12.84
N TYR A 129 11.11 15.41 -13.33
CA TYR A 129 11.59 14.03 -13.53
C TYR A 129 10.86 13.34 -14.70
N PRO A 130 11.47 12.35 -15.37
CA PRO A 130 10.79 11.64 -16.45
C PRO A 130 9.79 10.59 -15.89
N PRO A 131 8.72 10.29 -16.64
CA PRO A 131 7.80 9.20 -16.31
C PRO A 131 8.47 7.84 -16.52
N THR A 132 8.00 6.82 -15.81
CA THR A 132 8.49 5.43 -15.92
C THR A 132 7.48 4.51 -16.60
N GLU A 133 7.97 3.59 -17.43
CA GLU A 133 7.20 2.49 -18.03
C GLU A 133 6.87 1.37 -17.03
N VAL A 134 5.87 0.53 -17.37
CA VAL A 134 5.19 -0.40 -16.48
C VAL A 134 4.66 -1.64 -17.25
N PHE A 135 4.68 -2.84 -16.64
CA PHE A 135 4.26 -4.14 -17.21
C PHE A 135 3.71 -5.12 -16.14
N ALA A 136 3.03 -6.22 -16.54
CA ALA A 136 2.19 -7.01 -15.61
C ALA A 136 1.84 -8.48 -16.05
N THR A 137 1.58 -9.46 -15.13
CA THR A 137 1.18 -10.91 -15.38
C THR A 137 0.79 -11.77 -14.11
N LEU A 138 0.25 -13.04 -14.27
CA LEU A 138 -0.77 -13.77 -13.41
C LEU A 138 -0.41 -14.69 -12.14
N GLY A 139 -1.22 -15.65 -11.59
CA GLY A 139 -0.88 -16.53 -10.40
C GLY A 139 -1.83 -17.44 -9.47
N GLN A 140 -2.04 -18.78 -9.64
CA GLN A 140 -3.17 -19.63 -9.09
C GLN A 140 -3.42 -19.75 -7.57
N SER A 141 -4.70 -19.73 -7.10
CA SER A 141 -4.91 -18.94 -5.86
C SER A 141 -6.09 -19.08 -4.86
N VAL A 142 -7.40 -19.14 -5.17
CA VAL A 142 -8.46 -18.83 -4.14
C VAL A 142 -8.43 -19.73 -2.87
N PRO A 143 -8.48 -21.07 -2.97
CA PRO A 143 -8.30 -21.96 -1.80
C PRO A 143 -6.92 -21.88 -1.13
N ARG A 144 -5.93 -21.24 -1.78
CA ARG A 144 -4.56 -21.11 -1.21
C ARG A 144 -4.46 -19.99 -0.17
N ILE A 145 -5.44 -19.09 -0.17
CA ILE A 145 -5.55 -17.98 0.77
C ILE A 145 -6.78 -18.12 1.67
N ASN A 146 -7.41 -19.29 1.73
CA ASN A 146 -8.61 -19.56 2.54
C ASN A 146 -9.78 -18.59 2.27
N ALA A 147 -9.92 -18.06 1.04
CA ALA A 147 -11.05 -17.19 0.70
C ALA A 147 -12.34 -17.99 0.42
N ASP A 148 -12.20 -19.23 -0.03
CA ASP A 148 -13.27 -20.23 -0.03
C ASP A 148 -13.87 -20.45 1.37
N LYS A 149 -13.02 -20.56 2.41
CA LYS A 149 -13.50 -20.65 3.81
C LYS A 149 -14.30 -19.42 4.26
N VAL A 150 -14.10 -18.24 3.65
CA VAL A 150 -14.90 -17.04 3.94
C VAL A 150 -16.25 -17.07 3.22
N HIS A 151 -16.28 -17.64 2.01
CA HIS A 151 -17.52 -17.83 1.23
C HIS A 151 -18.42 -18.90 1.86
N ASP A 152 -17.81 -19.94 2.44
CA ASP A 152 -18.50 -21.08 3.05
C ASP A 152 -19.02 -20.80 4.48
N ARG A 153 -18.59 -19.70 5.14
CA ARG A 153 -19.00 -19.35 6.52
C ARG A 153 -20.49 -19.01 6.61
N THR A 154 -21.07 -19.08 7.81
CA THR A 154 -22.44 -18.65 8.09
C THR A 154 -22.63 -17.17 7.77
N GLY A 155 -23.49 -16.88 6.79
CA GLY A 155 -23.62 -15.51 6.24
C GLY A 155 -22.46 -15.10 5.33
N GLY A 156 -21.83 -16.07 4.67
CA GLY A 156 -20.63 -15.96 3.82
C GLY A 156 -20.49 -14.66 3.04
N LEU A 157 -19.32 -14.05 3.18
CA LEU A 157 -18.98 -12.77 2.55
C LEU A 157 -18.46 -12.98 1.14
N THR A 158 -18.83 -12.10 0.23
CA THR A 158 -18.50 -12.19 -1.21
C THR A 158 -17.99 -10.88 -1.80
N GLY A 159 -17.77 -9.87 -0.98
CA GLY A 159 -17.46 -8.48 -1.36
C GLY A 159 -18.70 -7.62 -1.61
N THR A 160 -19.90 -8.09 -1.22
CA THR A 160 -21.17 -7.44 -1.59
C THR A 160 -21.20 -5.98 -1.14
N GLY A 161 -21.50 -5.08 -2.07
CA GLY A 161 -21.60 -3.63 -1.81
C GLY A 161 -20.26 -2.90 -1.68
N VAL A 162 -19.13 -3.61 -1.76
CA VAL A 162 -17.80 -3.00 -1.76
C VAL A 162 -17.35 -2.69 -3.19
N ILE A 163 -16.81 -1.50 -3.42
CA ILE A 163 -16.33 -1.09 -4.74
C ILE A 163 -14.79 -1.07 -4.80
N VAL A 164 -14.24 -1.81 -5.78
CA VAL A 164 -12.81 -1.91 -6.07
C VAL A 164 -12.47 -1.21 -7.38
N ALA A 165 -11.61 -0.19 -7.34
CA ALA A 165 -11.11 0.47 -8.55
C ALA A 165 -9.87 -0.24 -9.09
N VAL A 166 -9.94 -0.75 -10.32
CA VAL A 166 -8.85 -1.43 -11.02
C VAL A 166 -8.17 -0.45 -11.99
N LEU A 167 -6.96 -0.01 -11.65
CA LEU A 167 -6.14 0.85 -12.50
C LEU A 167 -5.22 -0.02 -13.36
N ASP A 168 -5.60 -0.28 -14.61
CA ASP A 168 -4.92 -1.24 -15.49
C ASP A 168 -5.15 -0.97 -17.00
N THR A 169 -5.14 -1.99 -17.87
CA THR A 169 -5.38 -1.91 -19.33
C THR A 169 -6.85 -1.78 -19.72
N GLY A 170 -7.76 -1.70 -18.75
CA GLY A 170 -9.21 -1.76 -18.96
C GLY A 170 -9.80 -3.10 -18.55
N ILE A 171 -11.08 -3.31 -18.85
CA ILE A 171 -11.80 -4.58 -18.65
C ILE A 171 -12.60 -4.89 -19.93
N ASP A 172 -12.65 -6.16 -20.32
CA ASP A 172 -13.61 -6.67 -21.31
C ASP A 172 -15.03 -6.51 -20.75
N THR A 173 -15.71 -5.43 -21.14
CA THR A 173 -16.99 -5.02 -20.53
C THR A 173 -18.16 -5.94 -20.93
N ASP A 174 -18.00 -6.69 -22.01
CA ASP A 174 -18.93 -7.73 -22.47
C ASP A 174 -18.60 -9.14 -21.91
N HIS A 175 -17.59 -9.26 -21.03
CA HIS A 175 -17.15 -10.57 -20.54
C HIS A 175 -18.23 -11.25 -19.66
N PRO A 176 -18.68 -12.49 -19.97
CA PRO A 176 -19.79 -13.14 -19.26
C PRO A 176 -19.56 -13.49 -17.78
N GLN A 177 -18.38 -13.19 -17.24
CA GLN A 177 -18.04 -13.35 -15.82
C GLN A 177 -17.76 -12.02 -15.11
N LEU A 178 -17.89 -10.87 -15.78
CA LEU A 178 -17.54 -9.54 -15.26
C LEU A 178 -18.53 -8.43 -15.63
N MET A 179 -19.40 -8.68 -16.62
CA MET A 179 -20.31 -7.68 -17.18
C MET A 179 -21.30 -7.08 -16.17
N ASP A 180 -21.69 -7.84 -15.15
CA ASP A 180 -22.63 -7.39 -14.11
C ASP A 180 -21.92 -6.68 -12.94
N ASP A 181 -20.60 -6.86 -12.81
CA ASP A 181 -19.76 -6.28 -11.74
C ASP A 181 -19.40 -4.80 -12.03
N LEU A 182 -19.45 -4.38 -13.29
CA LEU A 182 -18.92 -3.08 -13.73
C LEU A 182 -19.82 -1.91 -13.28
N VAL A 183 -19.40 -1.22 -12.20
CA VAL A 183 -20.09 -0.06 -11.63
C VAL A 183 -19.83 1.22 -12.42
N ALA A 184 -18.59 1.42 -12.89
CA ALA A 184 -18.21 2.59 -13.69
C ALA A 184 -16.93 2.35 -14.49
N GLU A 185 -16.77 3.08 -15.59
CA GLU A 185 -15.56 3.07 -16.42
C GLU A 185 -14.97 4.46 -16.66
N ARG A 186 -13.64 4.51 -16.80
CA ARG A 186 -12.90 5.72 -17.14
C ARG A 186 -11.59 5.38 -17.87
N CYS A 187 -11.22 6.18 -18.88
CA CYS A 187 -9.92 6.11 -19.54
C CYS A 187 -9.16 7.46 -19.44
N THR A 188 -7.94 7.46 -18.89
CA THR A 188 -7.21 8.66 -18.41
C THR A 188 -5.82 8.85 -19.02
N CYS A 189 -5.59 8.32 -20.21
CA CYS A 189 -4.28 8.28 -20.90
C CYS A 189 -4.35 8.90 -22.32
N GLN A 190 -5.26 9.86 -22.51
CA GLN A 190 -5.64 10.36 -23.84
C GLN A 190 -4.50 11.08 -24.57
N ASN A 191 -3.58 11.71 -23.83
CA ASN A 191 -2.47 12.50 -24.35
C ASN A 191 -1.11 11.82 -24.13
N PRO A 192 -0.70 10.83 -24.95
CA PRO A 192 0.60 10.19 -24.82
C PRO A 192 1.77 11.18 -24.96
N SER A 193 2.82 10.89 -24.21
CA SER A 193 4.15 11.42 -24.39
C SER A 193 4.93 10.69 -25.48
N SER A 194 6.04 11.28 -25.94
CA SER A 194 7.09 10.51 -26.61
C SER A 194 7.50 9.32 -25.74
N GLY A 195 7.46 8.11 -26.30
CA GLY A 195 7.72 6.85 -25.60
C GLY A 195 6.49 6.14 -25.02
N CYS A 196 5.37 6.82 -24.78
CA CYS A 196 4.13 6.16 -24.33
C CYS A 196 3.11 5.99 -25.46
N SER A 197 2.33 4.91 -25.41
CA SER A 197 1.16 4.70 -26.28
C SER A 197 -0.07 5.44 -25.73
N SER A 198 -0.95 5.93 -26.61
CA SER A 198 -2.32 6.32 -26.17
C SER A 198 -3.10 5.06 -25.80
N CYS A 199 -3.98 5.14 -24.80
CA CYS A 199 -4.83 4.02 -24.41
C CYS A 199 -6.34 4.26 -24.49
N CYS A 200 -6.83 5.35 -25.10
CA CYS A 200 -8.28 5.57 -25.30
C CYS A 200 -8.69 5.58 -26.79
N PRO A 201 -8.40 4.52 -27.60
CA PRO A 201 -8.75 4.51 -29.02
C PRO A 201 -10.26 4.43 -29.29
N GLY A 202 -11.05 3.89 -28.36
CA GLY A 202 -12.52 3.70 -28.51
C GLY A 202 -13.37 4.95 -28.27
N GLY A 203 -12.80 6.02 -27.71
CA GLY A 203 -13.52 7.26 -27.38
C GLY A 203 -13.26 7.76 -25.96
N VAL A 204 -13.85 8.90 -25.61
CA VAL A 204 -13.76 9.48 -24.27
C VAL A 204 -14.61 8.68 -23.28
N ASN A 205 -13.93 8.05 -22.30
CA ASN A 205 -14.43 7.29 -21.14
C ASN A 205 -14.41 5.76 -21.24
N SER A 206 -14.50 5.15 -22.42
CA SER A 206 -14.50 3.68 -22.51
C SER A 206 -13.21 3.08 -21.94
N ALA A 207 -13.35 2.19 -20.97
CA ALA A 207 -12.27 1.43 -20.35
C ALA A 207 -12.19 0.00 -20.90
N GLU A 208 -12.67 -0.24 -22.13
CA GLU A 208 -12.62 -1.54 -22.79
C GLU A 208 -11.17 -2.06 -22.92
N ASP A 209 -10.93 -3.33 -22.58
CA ASP A 209 -9.59 -3.92 -22.56
C ASP A 209 -9.10 -4.32 -23.95
N GLY A 210 -7.98 -3.77 -24.40
CA GLY A 210 -7.32 -4.15 -25.65
C GLY A 210 -6.12 -5.07 -25.47
N ASN A 211 -5.74 -5.37 -24.22
CA ASN A 211 -4.58 -6.19 -23.88
C ASN A 211 -4.96 -7.56 -23.29
N GLY A 212 -6.02 -7.58 -22.46
CA GLY A 212 -6.49 -8.75 -21.72
C GLY A 212 -5.86 -8.91 -20.33
N HIS A 213 -4.99 -7.99 -19.91
CA HIS A 213 -4.38 -8.02 -18.59
C HIS A 213 -5.36 -7.54 -17.50
N GLY A 214 -5.95 -6.35 -17.65
CA GLY A 214 -6.90 -5.78 -16.68
C GLY A 214 -8.21 -6.57 -16.58
N THR A 215 -8.65 -7.20 -17.66
CA THR A 215 -9.73 -8.21 -17.64
C THR A 215 -9.42 -9.36 -16.68
N HIS A 216 -8.17 -9.84 -16.71
CA HIS A 216 -7.73 -10.95 -15.87
C HIS A 216 -7.50 -10.54 -14.42
N VAL A 217 -6.92 -9.34 -14.19
CA VAL A 217 -6.86 -8.68 -12.86
C VAL A 217 -8.23 -8.70 -12.23
N SER A 218 -9.24 -8.21 -12.95
CA SER A 218 -10.57 -7.99 -12.41
C SER A 218 -11.25 -9.31 -12.08
N GLY A 219 -11.14 -10.32 -12.95
CA GLY A 219 -11.70 -11.64 -12.65
C GLY A 219 -11.09 -12.36 -11.45
N ILE A 220 -9.86 -12.03 -11.04
CA ILE A 220 -9.30 -12.55 -9.78
C ILE A 220 -10.06 -12.01 -8.58
N ILE A 221 -10.53 -10.77 -8.68
CA ILE A 221 -11.33 -10.12 -7.66
C ILE A 221 -12.75 -10.68 -7.77
N THR A 222 -13.44 -10.47 -8.90
CA THR A 222 -14.90 -10.56 -8.97
C THR A 222 -15.49 -11.62 -9.90
N SER A 223 -14.69 -12.42 -10.62
CA SER A 223 -15.32 -13.53 -11.36
C SER A 223 -16.03 -14.49 -10.39
N PRO A 224 -16.97 -15.35 -10.84
CA PRO A 224 -17.60 -16.36 -9.98
C PRO A 224 -16.66 -17.42 -9.35
N SER A 225 -15.35 -17.27 -9.52
CA SER A 225 -14.30 -18.04 -8.83
C SER A 225 -13.13 -17.13 -8.39
N GLY A 226 -13.40 -15.84 -8.24
CA GLY A 226 -12.51 -14.83 -7.68
C GLY A 226 -12.58 -14.81 -6.15
N VAL A 227 -11.85 -13.88 -5.53
CA VAL A 227 -11.76 -13.74 -4.07
C VAL A 227 -13.00 -13.07 -3.48
N ALA A 228 -13.58 -12.11 -4.18
CA ALA A 228 -14.72 -11.31 -3.78
C ALA A 228 -15.71 -11.22 -4.96
N PRO A 229 -16.43 -12.32 -5.28
CA PRO A 229 -17.22 -12.47 -6.51
C PRO A 229 -18.38 -11.47 -6.69
N ASP A 230 -18.90 -10.86 -5.61
CA ASP A 230 -20.00 -9.89 -5.67
C ASP A 230 -19.53 -8.43 -5.41
N ALA A 231 -18.23 -8.17 -5.40
CA ALA A 231 -17.71 -6.81 -5.32
C ALA A 231 -17.92 -6.06 -6.65
N GLY A 232 -18.20 -4.76 -6.56
CA GLY A 232 -18.34 -3.90 -7.74
C GLY A 232 -16.99 -3.43 -8.27
N ILE A 233 -16.75 -3.49 -9.57
CA ILE A 233 -15.52 -2.98 -10.20
C ILE A 233 -15.72 -1.58 -10.80
N VAL A 234 -14.73 -0.72 -10.57
CA VAL A 234 -14.54 0.52 -11.33
C VAL A 234 -13.32 0.36 -12.24
N ALA A 235 -13.55 0.28 -13.55
CA ALA A 235 -12.50 0.12 -14.55
C ALA A 235 -11.81 1.46 -14.85
N VAL A 236 -10.52 1.58 -14.53
CA VAL A 236 -9.74 2.80 -14.79
C VAL A 236 -8.59 2.45 -15.75
N LYS A 237 -8.82 2.62 -17.04
CA LYS A 237 -7.85 2.35 -18.11
C LYS A 237 -6.75 3.42 -18.11
N VAL A 238 -5.60 3.04 -17.55
CA VAL A 238 -4.36 3.84 -17.43
C VAL A 238 -3.22 3.27 -18.27
N LEU A 239 -3.34 2.01 -18.72
CA LEU A 239 -2.39 1.29 -19.58
C LEU A 239 -2.97 1.05 -20.98
N SER A 240 -2.09 1.04 -21.98
CA SER A 240 -2.43 0.78 -23.38
C SER A 240 -2.61 -0.69 -23.72
N ASP A 241 -3.09 -0.93 -24.93
CA ASP A 241 -3.32 -2.26 -25.47
C ASP A 241 -1.99 -3.06 -25.62
N SER A 242 -0.82 -2.39 -25.54
CA SER A 242 0.49 -3.04 -25.37
C SER A 242 0.89 -3.32 -23.92
N GLY A 243 0.00 -3.13 -22.95
CA GLY A 243 0.24 -3.35 -21.51
C GLY A 243 1.10 -2.28 -20.84
N SER A 244 1.40 -1.18 -21.54
CA SER A 244 2.30 -0.12 -21.07
C SER A 244 1.60 1.23 -20.96
N GLY A 245 2.05 2.05 -20.02
CA GLY A 245 1.57 3.41 -19.79
C GLY A 245 2.61 4.22 -19.02
N CYS A 246 2.32 5.50 -18.78
CA CYS A 246 3.19 6.38 -17.98
C CYS A 246 2.52 6.69 -16.64
N SER A 247 3.34 6.93 -15.60
CA SER A 247 2.86 7.35 -14.27
C SER A 247 1.95 8.59 -14.30
N SER A 248 2.05 9.46 -15.31
CA SER A 248 1.13 10.58 -15.51
C SER A 248 -0.33 10.17 -15.77
N GLY A 249 -0.56 9.06 -16.48
CA GLY A 249 -1.90 8.51 -16.71
C GLY A 249 -2.46 7.81 -15.48
N VAL A 250 -1.58 7.17 -14.69
CA VAL A 250 -1.92 6.60 -13.38
C VAL A 250 -2.33 7.70 -12.40
N LEU A 251 -1.57 8.80 -12.34
CA LEU A 251 -1.93 9.99 -11.53
C LEU A 251 -3.27 10.59 -11.97
N GLU A 252 -3.58 10.61 -13.28
CA GLU A 252 -4.86 11.08 -13.79
C GLU A 252 -6.03 10.15 -13.44
N GLY A 253 -5.78 8.83 -13.39
CA GLY A 253 -6.70 7.82 -12.86
C GLY A 253 -6.98 8.00 -11.37
N LEU A 254 -5.93 8.15 -10.56
CA LEU A 254 -6.04 8.37 -9.11
C LEU A 254 -6.71 9.72 -8.78
N ASP A 255 -6.44 10.78 -9.54
CA ASP A 255 -7.11 12.09 -9.39
C ASP A 255 -8.62 11.98 -9.68
N TRP A 256 -9.00 11.17 -10.67
CA TRP A 256 -10.40 10.89 -10.97
C TRP A 256 -11.07 10.03 -9.89
N VAL A 257 -10.43 8.94 -9.43
CA VAL A 257 -10.96 8.09 -8.32
C VAL A 257 -11.15 8.92 -7.05
N LEU A 258 -10.14 9.69 -6.66
CA LEU A 258 -10.22 10.58 -5.49
C LEU A 258 -11.39 11.57 -5.62
N SER A 259 -11.67 12.08 -6.83
CA SER A 259 -12.83 12.93 -7.07
C SER A 259 -14.17 12.20 -6.97
N GLN A 260 -14.26 10.90 -7.25
CA GLN A 260 -15.51 10.16 -7.05
C GLN A 260 -15.78 9.93 -5.57
N VAL A 261 -14.76 9.54 -4.80
CA VAL A 261 -14.83 9.34 -3.34
C VAL A 261 -15.18 10.65 -2.63
N GLN A 262 -14.44 11.73 -2.90
CA GLN A 262 -14.64 13.01 -2.20
C GLN A 262 -15.96 13.70 -2.51
N ASN A 263 -16.52 13.52 -3.72
CA ASN A 263 -17.85 14.01 -4.05
C ASN A 263 -18.98 13.04 -3.62
N LYS A 264 -18.64 11.87 -3.06
CA LYS A 264 -19.59 10.77 -2.74
C LYS A 264 -20.39 10.27 -3.95
N ASN A 265 -19.78 10.27 -5.13
CA ASN A 265 -20.36 9.72 -6.35
C ASN A 265 -20.26 8.19 -6.38
N LEU A 266 -19.15 7.65 -5.87
CA LEU A 266 -18.87 6.21 -5.75
C LEU A 266 -18.13 5.99 -4.42
N ASP A 267 -18.56 5.01 -3.63
CA ASP A 267 -17.90 4.63 -2.37
C ASP A 267 -16.79 3.60 -2.63
N ILE A 268 -15.76 4.03 -3.36
CA ILE A 268 -14.59 3.20 -3.68
C ILE A 268 -13.76 3.02 -2.40
N LYS A 269 -13.66 1.78 -1.91
CA LYS A 269 -12.93 1.42 -0.68
C LYS A 269 -11.56 0.83 -0.96
N VAL A 270 -11.40 0.16 -2.10
CA VAL A 270 -10.15 -0.51 -2.48
C VAL A 270 -9.69 -0.04 -3.85
N ILE A 271 -8.38 0.16 -4.00
CA ILE A 271 -7.72 0.36 -5.30
C ILE A 271 -6.74 -0.79 -5.53
N ASN A 272 -6.83 -1.40 -6.70
CA ASN A 272 -5.83 -2.34 -7.20
C ASN A 272 -4.99 -1.68 -8.31
N MET A 273 -3.68 -1.60 -8.10
CA MET A 273 -2.68 -1.24 -9.11
C MET A 273 -1.77 -2.43 -9.38
N SER A 274 -2.17 -3.27 -10.32
CA SER A 274 -1.42 -4.44 -10.81
C SER A 274 -0.21 -4.07 -11.69
N LEU A 275 0.40 -2.92 -11.38
CA LEU A 275 1.31 -2.18 -12.24
C LEU A 275 2.46 -1.60 -11.39
N GLY A 276 3.66 -1.48 -11.94
CA GLY A 276 4.76 -0.73 -11.33
C GLY A 276 5.93 -0.42 -12.28
N GLY A 277 6.65 0.67 -12.00
CA GLY A 277 7.87 1.09 -12.71
C GLY A 277 8.95 1.71 -11.79
N GLY A 278 10.19 1.82 -12.29
CA GLY A 278 11.35 2.29 -11.51
C GLY A 278 11.81 1.28 -10.44
N LEU A 279 12.96 1.49 -9.78
CA LEU A 279 13.53 0.48 -8.86
C LEU A 279 14.15 1.08 -7.58
N PHE A 280 13.41 0.98 -6.47
CA PHE A 280 13.67 1.68 -5.21
C PHE A 280 14.00 0.72 -4.08
N SER A 281 15.07 1.00 -3.32
CA SER A 281 15.56 0.15 -2.21
C SER A 281 14.97 0.50 -0.83
N SER A 282 14.06 1.46 -0.78
CA SER A 282 13.41 2.02 0.41
C SER A 282 12.04 2.55 0.01
N THR A 283 11.35 3.25 0.92
CA THR A 283 10.21 4.08 0.51
C THR A 283 10.61 5.07 -0.58
N CYS A 284 9.71 5.34 -1.51
CA CYS A 284 9.96 6.17 -2.69
C CYS A 284 9.10 7.45 -2.75
N ASP A 285 8.46 7.82 -1.63
CA ASP A 285 7.61 9.02 -1.51
C ASP A 285 8.33 10.32 -1.95
N SER A 286 9.63 10.42 -1.67
CA SER A 286 10.47 11.56 -2.07
C SER A 286 10.88 11.53 -3.55
N SER A 287 10.73 10.40 -4.23
CA SER A 287 11.11 10.19 -5.63
C SER A 287 9.96 10.43 -6.60
N ASP A 288 8.71 10.19 -6.18
CA ASP A 288 7.49 10.65 -6.84
C ASP A 288 6.51 11.21 -5.78
N PRO A 289 6.67 12.48 -5.39
CA PRO A 289 5.85 13.09 -4.33
C PRO A 289 4.40 13.35 -4.77
N LEU A 290 4.08 13.27 -6.06
CA LEU A 290 2.71 13.45 -6.56
C LEU A 290 1.92 12.16 -6.42
N MET A 291 2.55 11.03 -6.71
CA MET A 291 2.01 9.69 -6.42
C MET A 291 1.83 9.52 -4.92
N ALA A 292 2.84 9.87 -4.12
CA ALA A 292 2.73 9.88 -2.66
C ALA A 292 1.58 10.78 -2.17
N GLN A 293 1.43 11.98 -2.71
CA GLN A 293 0.32 12.89 -2.38
C GLN A 293 -1.05 12.26 -2.72
N ALA A 294 -1.20 11.65 -3.89
CA ALA A 294 -2.45 11.05 -4.34
C ALA A 294 -2.85 9.89 -3.40
N LEU A 295 -1.93 8.96 -3.16
CA LEU A 295 -2.15 7.79 -2.32
C LEU A 295 -2.41 8.16 -0.85
N ASN A 296 -1.67 9.11 -0.28
CA ASN A 296 -1.96 9.62 1.06
C ASN A 296 -3.33 10.32 1.14
N SER A 297 -3.77 10.99 0.07
CA SER A 297 -5.10 11.63 0.03
C SER A 297 -6.22 10.59 -0.04
N LEU A 298 -6.04 9.51 -0.82
CA LEU A 298 -6.95 8.38 -0.91
C LEU A 298 -7.04 7.61 0.42
N LYS A 299 -5.90 7.27 1.01
CA LYS A 299 -5.81 6.67 2.34
C LYS A 299 -6.52 7.50 3.40
N ALA A 300 -6.33 8.82 3.42
CA ALA A 300 -7.02 9.73 4.33
C ALA A 300 -8.54 9.90 4.07
N ASN A 301 -9.06 9.31 3.00
CA ASN A 301 -10.51 9.20 2.70
C ASN A 301 -10.99 7.74 2.83
N GLY A 302 -10.26 6.87 3.55
CA GLY A 302 -10.63 5.48 3.82
C GLY A 302 -10.32 4.49 2.71
N VAL A 303 -9.56 4.88 1.68
CA VAL A 303 -9.33 4.02 0.50
C VAL A 303 -8.00 3.25 0.62
N ALA A 304 -8.07 1.93 0.76
CA ALA A 304 -6.90 1.06 0.77
C ALA A 304 -6.35 0.88 -0.65
N THR A 305 -5.03 0.99 -0.83
CA THR A 305 -4.42 0.92 -2.17
C THR A 305 -3.34 -0.13 -2.26
N PHE A 306 -3.58 -1.18 -3.04
CA PHE A 306 -2.68 -2.31 -3.25
C PHE A 306 -1.86 -2.13 -4.53
N ALA A 307 -0.57 -2.44 -4.48
CA ALA A 307 0.35 -2.26 -5.60
C ALA A 307 1.35 -3.42 -5.77
N ALA A 308 1.58 -3.80 -7.03
CA ALA A 308 2.47 -4.90 -7.41
C ALA A 308 3.95 -4.58 -7.11
N SER A 309 4.64 -5.45 -6.38
CA SER A 309 6.04 -5.22 -5.97
C SER A 309 7.03 -5.18 -7.14
N GLY A 310 6.75 -5.93 -8.20
CA GLY A 310 7.54 -5.99 -9.44
C GLY A 310 8.10 -7.37 -9.79
N ASN A 311 8.53 -7.52 -11.03
CA ASN A 311 8.87 -8.81 -11.63
C ASN A 311 10.37 -8.99 -11.96
N ASP A 312 11.26 -8.16 -11.41
CA ASP A 312 12.72 -8.18 -11.69
C ASP A 312 13.50 -9.23 -10.87
N GLY A 313 12.85 -9.93 -9.93
CA GLY A 313 13.47 -10.95 -9.07
C GLY A 313 14.38 -10.41 -7.97
N LEU A 314 14.32 -9.11 -7.67
CA LEU A 314 15.23 -8.43 -6.75
C LEU A 314 14.80 -8.61 -5.29
N SER A 315 15.72 -9.00 -4.41
CA SER A 315 15.42 -9.23 -2.98
C SER A 315 15.60 -7.99 -2.08
N ASN A 316 15.88 -6.82 -2.67
CA ASN A 316 16.11 -5.56 -1.97
C ASN A 316 15.55 -4.31 -2.67
N ARG A 317 14.65 -4.44 -3.64
CA ARG A 317 14.00 -3.31 -4.34
C ARG A 317 12.55 -3.62 -4.70
N LEU A 318 11.70 -2.59 -4.75
CA LEU A 318 10.35 -2.64 -5.32
C LEU A 318 10.19 -1.62 -6.46
N ASN A 319 9.17 -1.77 -7.29
CA ASN A 319 8.70 -0.73 -8.18
C ASN A 319 7.86 0.34 -7.44
N SER A 320 7.71 1.52 -8.05
CA SER A 320 6.65 2.49 -7.71
C SER A 320 5.39 2.12 -8.49
N PRO A 321 4.18 2.12 -7.89
CA PRO A 321 3.84 2.71 -6.59
C PRO A 321 3.99 1.79 -5.37
N ALA A 322 4.39 0.52 -5.50
CA ALA A 322 4.51 -0.38 -4.35
C ALA A 322 5.54 0.06 -3.30
N CYS A 323 6.57 0.83 -3.65
CA CYS A 323 7.46 1.45 -2.68
C CYS A 323 6.89 2.69 -1.95
N MET A 324 5.63 3.10 -2.20
CA MET A 324 5.02 4.25 -1.52
C MET A 324 4.54 3.86 -0.12
N SER A 325 4.77 4.71 0.88
CA SER A 325 4.37 4.41 2.28
C SER A 325 2.85 4.26 2.48
N ALA A 326 2.06 4.95 1.65
CA ALA A 326 0.60 4.87 1.61
C ALA A 326 0.05 3.72 0.74
N ALA A 327 0.91 2.95 0.07
CA ALA A 327 0.51 1.73 -0.63
C ALA A 327 0.66 0.50 0.29
N ILE A 328 -0.10 -0.54 -0.02
CA ILE A 328 0.09 -1.89 0.49
C ILE A 328 0.79 -2.68 -0.61
N SER A 329 2.05 -3.04 -0.35
CA SER A 329 2.91 -3.64 -1.37
C SER A 329 2.79 -5.16 -1.39
N VAL A 330 2.49 -5.71 -2.57
CA VAL A 330 2.16 -7.14 -2.74
C VAL A 330 3.15 -7.82 -3.67
N GLY A 331 3.89 -8.78 -3.12
CA GLY A 331 4.77 -9.69 -3.88
C GLY A 331 4.11 -11.04 -4.14
N ALA A 332 4.76 -11.88 -4.96
CA ALA A 332 4.21 -13.15 -5.41
C ALA A 332 4.81 -14.36 -4.68
N THR A 333 3.98 -15.36 -4.38
CA THR A 333 4.41 -16.73 -4.05
C THR A 333 4.39 -17.67 -5.24
N ASN A 334 5.29 -18.66 -5.18
CA ASN A 334 5.15 -19.94 -5.86
C ASN A 334 4.58 -20.94 -4.85
N ASP A 335 3.27 -21.17 -4.93
CA ASP A 335 2.54 -21.97 -3.96
C ASP A 335 2.75 -23.47 -4.09
N THR A 336 3.26 -23.96 -5.22
CA THR A 336 3.72 -25.35 -5.36
C THR A 336 4.95 -25.63 -4.48
N THR A 337 5.77 -24.61 -4.21
CA THR A 337 6.98 -24.73 -3.38
C THR A 337 6.88 -24.05 -2.01
N ASP A 338 5.76 -23.39 -1.72
CA ASP A 338 5.53 -22.53 -0.55
C ASP A 338 6.65 -21.50 -0.31
N GLN A 339 7.10 -20.86 -1.40
CA GLN A 339 8.22 -19.91 -1.40
C GLN A 339 7.85 -18.61 -2.11
N VAL A 340 8.63 -17.55 -1.89
CA VAL A 340 8.57 -16.34 -2.71
C VAL A 340 8.94 -16.67 -4.16
N ALA A 341 8.14 -16.22 -5.12
CA ALA A 341 8.36 -16.51 -6.52
C ALA A 341 9.66 -15.86 -7.03
N SER A 342 10.36 -16.54 -7.96
CA SER A 342 11.71 -16.14 -8.39
C SER A 342 11.77 -14.75 -9.04
N PHE A 343 10.70 -14.35 -9.73
CA PHE A 343 10.54 -13.01 -10.33
C PHE A 343 10.06 -11.96 -9.31
N SER A 344 9.50 -12.34 -8.15
CA SER A 344 8.92 -11.37 -7.22
C SER A 344 9.99 -10.45 -6.64
N ASN A 345 9.83 -9.17 -6.86
CA ASN A 345 10.56 -8.14 -6.13
C ASN A 345 10.17 -8.17 -4.64
N ALA A 346 11.15 -7.86 -3.78
CA ALA A 346 11.03 -7.79 -2.32
C ALA A 346 11.99 -6.76 -1.74
N SER A 347 11.70 -6.24 -0.56
CA SER A 347 12.57 -5.28 0.15
C SER A 347 12.25 -5.27 1.65
N THR A 348 12.85 -4.36 2.42
CA THR A 348 12.43 -4.10 3.82
C THR A 348 11.06 -3.44 3.94
N VAL A 349 10.55 -2.85 2.87
CA VAL A 349 9.24 -2.17 2.83
C VAL A 349 8.19 -2.97 2.04
N LEU A 350 8.47 -4.24 1.73
CA LEU A 350 7.44 -5.15 1.23
C LEU A 350 6.52 -5.54 2.40
N ASP A 351 5.21 -5.39 2.21
CA ASP A 351 4.22 -5.62 3.25
C ASP A 351 3.75 -7.06 3.31
N MET A 352 3.39 -7.64 2.17
CA MET A 352 2.77 -8.96 2.09
C MET A 352 3.06 -9.66 0.77
N LEU A 353 2.71 -10.93 0.72
CA LEU A 353 2.72 -11.79 -0.45
C LEU A 353 1.33 -12.32 -0.73
N ALA A 354 1.09 -12.71 -1.98
CA ALA A 354 -0.10 -13.47 -2.36
C ALA A 354 0.23 -14.38 -3.56
N PRO A 355 -0.64 -15.33 -3.92
CA PRO A 355 -0.42 -16.20 -5.06
C PRO A 355 -0.15 -15.45 -6.36
N GLY A 356 0.96 -15.81 -7.03
CA GLY A 356 1.47 -15.08 -8.19
C GLY A 356 2.09 -15.97 -9.29
N GLN A 357 1.85 -17.29 -9.26
CA GLN A 357 2.35 -18.20 -10.30
C GLN A 357 1.23 -19.08 -10.92
N VAL A 358 0.89 -18.83 -12.21
CA VAL A 358 -0.13 -19.55 -13.03
C VAL A 358 -1.64 -19.36 -12.66
N ILE A 359 -2.26 -18.15 -12.52
CA ILE A 359 -3.74 -18.10 -12.22
C ILE A 359 -4.48 -18.52 -13.47
N THR A 360 -5.61 -19.19 -13.29
CA THR A 360 -6.70 -19.23 -14.25
C THR A 360 -7.74 -18.18 -13.85
N SER A 361 -7.94 -17.15 -14.66
CA SER A 361 -9.00 -16.13 -14.48
C SER A 361 -9.47 -15.63 -15.86
N SER A 362 -10.46 -14.75 -15.87
CA SER A 362 -11.13 -14.16 -17.04
C SER A 362 -10.16 -13.73 -18.14
N LYS A 363 -10.58 -13.92 -19.40
CA LYS A 363 -9.76 -13.67 -20.58
C LYS A 363 -10.54 -12.81 -21.58
N LEU A 364 -9.88 -11.77 -22.10
CA LEU A 364 -10.41 -10.95 -23.19
C LEU A 364 -10.97 -11.79 -24.36
N GLY A 365 -12.20 -11.48 -24.76
CA GLY A 365 -12.98 -12.21 -25.75
C GLY A 365 -13.68 -13.46 -25.20
N GLY A 366 -13.72 -13.63 -23.88
CA GLY A 366 -14.40 -14.73 -23.19
C GLY A 366 -13.50 -15.90 -22.77
N GLY A 367 -13.89 -16.53 -21.66
CA GLY A 367 -13.27 -17.73 -21.10
C GLY A 367 -12.16 -17.39 -20.10
N THR A 368 -11.18 -18.29 -19.95
CA THR A 368 -10.09 -18.09 -18.97
C THR A 368 -8.69 -18.31 -19.57
N THR A 369 -7.66 -17.78 -18.92
CA THR A 369 -6.26 -17.91 -19.34
C THR A 369 -5.27 -17.90 -18.16
N ASN A 370 -4.02 -18.31 -18.42
CA ASN A 370 -2.92 -18.40 -17.45
C ASN A 370 -1.68 -17.57 -17.83
N MET A 371 -1.11 -16.83 -16.87
CA MET A 371 0.29 -16.31 -16.86
C MET A 371 0.79 -16.21 -15.38
N SER A 372 1.94 -15.56 -15.11
CA SER A 372 2.58 -15.47 -13.77
C SER A 372 3.22 -14.09 -13.47
N GLY A 373 3.09 -13.52 -12.27
CA GLY A 373 3.63 -12.21 -11.88
C GLY A 373 3.05 -11.62 -10.57
N THR A 374 3.69 -10.57 -10.04
CA THR A 374 3.22 -9.85 -8.84
C THR A 374 1.92 -9.07 -9.06
N SER A 375 1.66 -8.71 -10.31
CA SER A 375 0.43 -8.07 -10.77
C SER A 375 -0.83 -8.86 -10.45
N MET A 376 -0.72 -10.16 -10.16
CA MET A 376 -1.87 -10.96 -9.76
C MET A 376 -1.82 -11.51 -8.35
N ALA A 377 -0.68 -11.39 -7.68
CA ALA A 377 -0.68 -11.36 -6.24
C ALA A 377 -1.49 -10.14 -5.72
N THR A 378 -1.34 -8.98 -6.36
CA THR A 378 -2.02 -7.73 -5.97
C THR A 378 -3.56 -7.83 -5.85
N PRO A 379 -4.31 -8.30 -6.88
CA PRO A 379 -5.77 -8.43 -6.82
C PRO A 379 -6.25 -9.48 -5.82
N HIS A 380 -5.42 -10.46 -5.42
CA HIS A 380 -5.78 -11.31 -4.29
C HIS A 380 -5.87 -10.53 -2.99
N ALA A 381 -4.86 -9.70 -2.71
CA ALA A 381 -4.87 -8.85 -1.52
C ALA A 381 -6.01 -7.80 -1.59
N ALA A 382 -6.26 -7.23 -2.77
CA ALA A 382 -7.40 -6.32 -2.98
C ALA A 382 -8.76 -6.99 -2.77
N GLY A 383 -8.93 -8.26 -3.21
CA GLY A 383 -10.14 -9.04 -2.98
C GLY A 383 -10.34 -9.40 -1.51
N VAL A 384 -9.28 -9.81 -0.79
CA VAL A 384 -9.37 -10.05 0.66
C VAL A 384 -9.74 -8.77 1.40
N ALA A 385 -9.18 -7.63 1.00
CA ALA A 385 -9.59 -6.34 1.57
C ALA A 385 -11.05 -5.99 1.25
N ALA A 386 -11.62 -6.44 0.13
CA ALA A 386 -13.05 -6.27 -0.14
C ALA A 386 -13.91 -7.12 0.81
N LEU A 387 -13.55 -8.38 1.07
CA LEU A 387 -14.21 -9.23 2.08
C LEU A 387 -14.14 -8.60 3.49
N MET A 388 -12.97 -8.09 3.88
CA MET A 388 -12.79 -7.42 5.18
C MET A 388 -13.59 -6.12 5.31
N VAL A 389 -13.74 -5.36 4.22
CA VAL A 389 -14.54 -4.13 4.21
C VAL A 389 -16.05 -4.41 4.16
N GLU A 390 -16.48 -5.55 3.62
CA GLU A 390 -17.86 -6.03 3.79
C GLU A 390 -18.12 -6.40 5.26
N ALA A 391 -17.18 -7.12 5.89
CA ALA A 391 -17.24 -7.48 7.31
C ALA A 391 -17.33 -6.25 8.23
N ASN A 392 -16.49 -5.23 7.98
CA ASN A 392 -16.53 -3.96 8.70
C ASN A 392 -16.23 -2.77 7.76
N PRO A 393 -17.27 -2.05 7.29
CA PRO A 393 -17.11 -0.90 6.38
C PRO A 393 -16.36 0.31 6.94
N ASN A 394 -16.07 0.33 8.26
CA ASN A 394 -15.36 1.42 8.92
C ASN A 394 -13.85 1.20 9.02
N LEU A 395 -13.33 0.01 8.67
CA LEU A 395 -11.90 -0.28 8.73
C LEU A 395 -11.08 0.73 7.92
N THR A 396 -10.10 1.34 8.58
CA THR A 396 -9.12 2.19 7.93
C THR A 396 -8.13 1.36 7.11
N PRO A 397 -7.48 1.96 6.10
CA PRO A 397 -6.41 1.31 5.35
C PRO A 397 -5.21 0.83 6.17
N ASP A 398 -4.98 1.40 7.37
CA ASP A 398 -3.90 0.95 8.25
C ASP A 398 -4.33 -0.27 9.09
N GLU A 399 -5.56 -0.32 9.59
CA GLU A 399 -6.10 -1.51 10.27
C GLU A 399 -6.19 -2.69 9.31
N LEU A 400 -6.73 -2.50 8.09
CA LEU A 400 -6.71 -3.49 7.01
C LEU A 400 -5.28 -4.03 6.78
N LYS A 401 -4.32 -3.13 6.60
CA LYS A 401 -2.91 -3.47 6.38
C LYS A 401 -2.28 -4.21 7.57
N MET A 402 -2.66 -3.86 8.79
CA MET A 402 -2.17 -4.46 10.03
C MET A 402 -2.69 -5.89 10.19
N ILE A 403 -4.02 -6.07 10.17
CA ILE A 403 -4.70 -7.36 10.30
C ILE A 403 -4.19 -8.34 9.22
N MET A 404 -4.16 -7.94 7.94
CA MET A 404 -3.67 -8.78 6.85
C MET A 404 -2.21 -9.22 7.00
N LYS A 405 -1.39 -8.46 7.74
CA LYS A 405 0.03 -8.78 7.98
C LYS A 405 0.23 -9.69 9.19
N THR A 406 -0.61 -9.59 10.21
CA THR A 406 -0.61 -10.51 11.36
C THR A 406 -1.18 -11.87 10.94
N ALA A 407 -2.37 -11.87 10.33
CA ALA A 407 -3.07 -13.07 9.85
C ALA A 407 -2.28 -13.89 8.81
N GLY A 408 -1.40 -13.25 8.03
CA GLY A 408 -0.74 -13.89 6.90
C GLY A 408 0.40 -14.87 7.25
N LYS A 409 0.41 -16.04 6.59
CA LYS A 409 1.39 -17.11 6.80
C LYS A 409 2.85 -16.65 6.54
N PRO A 410 3.81 -16.77 7.48
CA PRO A 410 5.18 -16.28 7.29
C PRO A 410 6.04 -17.09 6.30
N ILE A 411 6.10 -16.66 5.04
CA ILE A 411 6.93 -17.27 3.98
C ILE A 411 8.36 -16.72 4.01
N LEU A 412 9.36 -17.61 3.98
CA LEU A 412 10.78 -17.26 3.94
C LEU A 412 11.24 -16.92 2.51
N ASP A 413 11.76 -15.72 2.30
CA ASP A 413 12.53 -15.36 1.11
C ASP A 413 13.99 -15.81 1.28
N ASN A 414 14.31 -16.98 0.70
CA ASN A 414 15.66 -17.56 0.73
C ASN A 414 16.75 -16.64 0.13
N ARG A 415 16.39 -15.59 -0.63
CA ARG A 415 17.33 -14.66 -1.27
C ARG A 415 17.82 -13.55 -0.33
N ASN A 416 17.15 -13.32 0.79
CA ASN A 416 17.52 -12.28 1.77
C ASN A 416 17.32 -12.70 3.24
N GLY A 417 16.79 -13.90 3.51
CA GLY A 417 16.56 -14.45 4.85
C GLY A 417 15.38 -13.82 5.60
N ARG A 418 14.58 -12.96 4.95
CA ARG A 418 13.41 -12.31 5.57
C ARG A 418 12.16 -13.18 5.43
N ARG A 419 11.24 -13.03 6.38
CA ARG A 419 9.88 -13.57 6.28
C ARG A 419 8.91 -12.45 5.89
N PHE A 420 7.98 -12.77 5.00
CA PHE A 420 6.88 -11.91 4.61
C PHE A 420 5.56 -12.70 4.76
N PRO A 421 4.48 -12.09 5.26
CA PRO A 421 3.19 -12.77 5.39
C PRO A 421 2.58 -13.00 4.00
N ARG A 422 2.26 -14.25 3.64
CA ARG A 422 1.28 -14.52 2.57
C ARG A 422 -0.11 -14.34 3.15
N ILE A 423 -0.94 -13.52 2.52
CA ILE A 423 -2.32 -13.26 2.96
C ILE A 423 -3.12 -14.54 3.25
N ASP A 424 -4.00 -14.45 4.23
CA ASP A 424 -4.89 -15.50 4.72
C ASP A 424 -6.24 -14.84 5.00
N ALA A 425 -7.23 -15.11 4.15
CA ALA A 425 -8.51 -14.40 4.12
C ALA A 425 -9.39 -14.78 5.30
N ARG A 426 -9.44 -16.07 5.65
CA ARG A 426 -10.21 -16.55 6.81
C ARG A 426 -9.74 -15.86 8.09
N ILE A 427 -8.47 -16.02 8.47
CA ILE A 427 -7.92 -15.45 9.72
C ILE A 427 -8.14 -13.92 9.76
N ALA A 428 -8.02 -13.24 8.61
CA ALA A 428 -8.29 -11.80 8.52
C ALA A 428 -9.78 -11.43 8.71
N VAL A 429 -10.73 -12.24 8.26
CA VAL A 429 -12.18 -12.01 8.44
C VAL A 429 -12.68 -12.47 9.80
N ASP A 430 -12.18 -13.60 10.32
CA ASP A 430 -12.49 -14.11 11.65
C ASP A 430 -12.08 -13.07 12.72
N SER A 431 -10.94 -12.40 12.55
CA SER A 431 -10.54 -11.29 13.43
C SER A 431 -11.46 -10.05 13.42
N ILE A 432 -12.41 -9.98 12.47
CA ILE A 432 -13.37 -8.87 12.33
C ILE A 432 -14.77 -9.30 12.79
N LEU A 433 -15.25 -10.47 12.36
CA LEU A 433 -16.61 -10.97 12.63
C LEU A 433 -16.72 -11.86 13.87
N GLY A 434 -15.59 -12.26 14.45
CA GLY A 434 -15.54 -13.33 15.43
C GLY A 434 -15.53 -14.72 14.77
N CYS A 435 -15.54 -15.75 15.61
CA CYS A 435 -15.54 -17.14 15.15
C CYS A 435 -16.91 -17.54 14.56
N ASP A 436 -16.92 -18.52 13.66
CA ASP A 436 -18.16 -19.04 13.08
C ASP A 436 -18.71 -20.20 13.91
N CYS A 437 -19.29 -19.90 15.07
CA CYS A 437 -19.85 -20.90 15.99
C CYS A 437 -21.05 -21.67 15.41
N ASP A 438 -21.60 -21.25 14.27
CA ASP A 438 -22.61 -21.96 13.50
C ASP A 438 -21.99 -22.96 12.47
N ASP A 439 -20.66 -23.00 12.29
CA ASP A 439 -19.98 -23.98 11.42
C ASP A 439 -20.27 -25.42 11.93
N PRO A 440 -20.73 -26.34 11.07
CA PRO A 440 -21.07 -27.72 11.47
C PRO A 440 -19.87 -28.57 11.94
N ASN A 441 -18.64 -28.05 11.86
CA ASN A 441 -17.41 -28.65 12.38
C ASN A 441 -16.86 -27.92 13.62
N ALA A 442 -17.51 -26.85 14.10
CA ALA A 442 -17.11 -26.15 15.30
C ALA A 442 -17.16 -27.07 16.54
N ILE A 443 -16.20 -26.87 17.44
CA ILE A 443 -16.16 -27.49 18.76
C ILE A 443 -16.88 -26.54 19.72
N ILE A 444 -18.11 -26.90 20.09
CA ILE A 444 -18.99 -26.05 20.90
C ILE A 444 -19.10 -26.62 22.32
N GLY A 445 -18.96 -25.76 23.32
CA GLY A 445 -19.19 -26.03 24.74
C GLY A 445 -20.67 -26.09 25.12
N THR A 446 -20.98 -25.65 26.33
CA THR A 446 -22.32 -25.60 26.92
C THR A 446 -22.54 -24.30 27.68
N ASP A 447 -23.75 -24.07 28.19
CA ASP A 447 -24.08 -22.88 28.99
C ASP A 447 -23.49 -22.94 30.44
N GLY A 448 -22.28 -23.49 30.63
CA GLY A 448 -21.56 -23.47 31.90
C GLY A 448 -20.18 -24.15 31.89
N ASP A 449 -19.32 -23.75 32.85
CA ASP A 449 -17.89 -24.05 32.99
C ASP A 449 -17.38 -25.37 32.32
N ASP A 450 -16.78 -25.25 31.13
CA ASP A 450 -16.26 -26.34 30.32
C ASP A 450 -14.71 -26.38 30.24
N GLU A 451 -14.16 -27.58 29.99
CA GLU A 451 -12.73 -27.75 29.65
C GLU A 451 -12.61 -28.31 28.23
N ILE A 452 -12.30 -27.42 27.28
CA ILE A 452 -12.33 -27.73 25.85
C ILE A 452 -10.91 -27.84 25.29
N ASP A 453 -10.57 -29.05 24.84
CA ASP A 453 -9.30 -29.40 24.20
C ASP A 453 -9.54 -29.59 22.68
N GLY A 454 -8.95 -28.71 21.87
CA GLY A 454 -8.98 -28.75 20.41
C GLY A 454 -8.11 -29.85 19.79
N THR A 455 -7.81 -29.74 18.50
CA THR A 455 -7.08 -30.76 17.73
C THR A 455 -5.72 -30.24 17.23
N PRO A 456 -4.91 -31.07 16.55
CA PRO A 456 -3.71 -30.63 15.84
C PRO A 456 -3.97 -30.08 14.42
N GLY A 457 -5.18 -29.58 14.14
CA GLY A 457 -5.60 -28.97 12.86
C GLY A 457 -6.06 -27.51 13.05
N ASP A 458 -6.49 -26.84 11.98
CA ASP A 458 -7.19 -25.54 12.10
C ASP A 458 -8.58 -25.79 12.70
N ASP A 459 -8.84 -25.38 13.94
CA ASP A 459 -10.14 -25.55 14.60
C ASP A 459 -10.94 -24.23 14.74
N ILE A 460 -12.26 -24.37 14.91
CA ILE A 460 -13.17 -23.32 15.39
C ILE A 460 -13.71 -23.83 16.72
N ILE A 461 -13.56 -23.06 17.80
CA ILE A 461 -13.91 -23.45 19.15
C ILE A 461 -14.68 -22.31 19.82
N CYS A 462 -15.83 -22.62 20.42
CA CYS A 462 -16.68 -21.63 21.10
C CYS A 462 -17.13 -22.17 22.47
N GLY A 463 -16.86 -21.42 23.54
CA GLY A 463 -17.22 -21.76 24.92
C GLY A 463 -18.72 -21.66 25.19
N LEU A 464 -19.26 -20.45 25.00
CA LEU A 464 -20.66 -19.99 25.15
C LEU A 464 -20.94 -19.18 26.44
N GLU A 465 -21.51 -19.79 27.49
CA GLU A 465 -21.70 -19.15 28.81
C GLU A 465 -20.95 -19.97 29.86
N GLY A 466 -20.37 -19.34 30.87
CA GLY A 466 -19.63 -20.04 31.94
C GLY A 466 -18.14 -19.74 31.92
N ASN A 467 -17.43 -20.12 32.98
CA ASN A 467 -15.99 -19.83 33.12
C ASN A 467 -15.16 -20.97 32.52
N ASP A 468 -14.79 -20.83 31.25
CA ASP A 468 -14.23 -21.89 30.44
C ASP A 468 -12.71 -21.97 30.46
N THR A 469 -12.18 -23.14 30.06
CA THR A 469 -10.76 -23.33 29.79
C THR A 469 -10.57 -23.99 28.43
N ILE A 470 -10.16 -23.20 27.43
CA ILE A 470 -10.11 -23.60 26.03
C ILE A 470 -8.67 -23.65 25.51
N ARG A 471 -8.32 -24.71 24.74
CA ARG A 471 -6.97 -24.93 24.20
C ARG A 471 -6.99 -25.36 22.74
N GLY A 472 -6.51 -24.51 21.83
CA GLY A 472 -6.43 -24.83 20.38
C GLY A 472 -5.40 -25.93 20.04
N PHE A 473 -4.26 -25.92 20.73
CA PHE A 473 -3.07 -26.79 20.56
C PHE A 473 -2.16 -26.47 19.37
N ALA A 474 -2.58 -26.77 18.14
CA ALA A 474 -1.71 -26.64 16.99
C ALA A 474 -2.50 -26.56 15.69
N GLY A 475 -2.58 -25.38 15.11
CA GLY A 475 -3.42 -25.12 13.95
C GLY A 475 -3.21 -23.72 13.42
N ASN A 476 -4.32 -23.06 13.16
CA ASN A 476 -4.46 -21.60 13.06
C ASN A 476 -5.88 -21.37 13.56
N ASP A 477 -6.06 -21.34 14.87
CA ASP A 477 -7.37 -21.65 15.46
C ASP A 477 -8.22 -20.39 15.59
N CYS A 478 -9.54 -20.53 15.60
CA CYS A 478 -10.44 -19.48 16.05
C CYS A 478 -11.05 -19.93 17.37
N ILE A 479 -10.79 -19.18 18.44
CA ILE A 479 -11.25 -19.46 19.80
C ILE A 479 -12.09 -18.28 20.26
N ASP A 480 -13.34 -18.57 20.63
CA ASP A 480 -14.31 -17.65 21.20
C ASP A 480 -14.63 -18.14 22.61
N GLY A 481 -14.42 -17.33 23.64
CA GLY A 481 -14.80 -17.65 25.02
C GLY A 481 -16.30 -17.56 25.17
N GLY A 482 -16.80 -16.33 25.32
CA GLY A 482 -18.24 -16.03 25.34
C GLY A 482 -18.61 -15.12 26.51
N GLU A 483 -19.57 -15.53 27.34
CA GLU A 483 -19.89 -14.86 28.61
C GLU A 483 -19.32 -15.64 29.81
N GLY A 484 -18.26 -15.15 30.44
CA GLY A 484 -17.55 -15.83 31.53
C GLY A 484 -16.24 -15.15 31.92
N ASP A 485 -15.58 -15.58 33.01
CA ASP A 485 -14.14 -15.27 33.18
C ASP A 485 -13.31 -16.47 32.67
N ASP A 486 -12.79 -16.37 31.45
CA ASP A 486 -12.26 -17.48 30.66
C ASP A 486 -10.72 -17.60 30.66
N LEU A 487 -10.22 -18.80 30.35
CA LEU A 487 -8.80 -19.07 30.11
C LEU A 487 -8.58 -19.67 28.71
N LEU A 488 -8.14 -18.83 27.77
CA LEU A 488 -8.06 -19.15 26.35
C LEU A 488 -6.60 -19.30 25.86
N ILE A 489 -6.26 -20.43 25.24
CA ILE A 489 -4.86 -20.80 24.94
C ILE A 489 -4.70 -21.34 23.51
N GLY A 490 -4.30 -20.49 22.55
CA GLY A 490 -4.06 -20.89 21.14
C GLY A 490 -2.97 -21.96 20.98
N ASN A 491 -1.83 -21.77 21.66
CA ASN A 491 -0.63 -22.62 21.69
C ASN A 491 0.30 -22.52 20.46
N LYS A 492 -0.10 -22.97 19.27
CA LYS A 492 0.77 -22.98 18.08
C LYS A 492 -0.02 -22.73 16.79
N GLY A 493 0.03 -21.51 16.28
CA GLY A 493 -0.54 -21.26 14.97
C GLY A 493 -0.38 -19.84 14.47
N ARG A 494 -1.53 -19.24 14.21
CA ARG A 494 -1.81 -17.83 13.91
C ARG A 494 -3.25 -17.68 14.32
N ASP A 495 -3.43 -17.60 15.62
CA ASP A 495 -4.69 -17.92 16.23
C ASP A 495 -5.49 -16.62 16.42
N VAL A 496 -6.80 -16.68 16.18
CA VAL A 496 -7.75 -15.63 16.55
C VAL A 496 -8.35 -16.06 17.89
N ILE A 497 -8.19 -15.22 18.91
CA ILE A 497 -8.70 -15.49 20.26
C ILE A 497 -9.53 -14.30 20.70
N LEU A 498 -10.74 -14.55 21.17
CA LEU A 498 -11.73 -13.57 21.60
C LEU A 498 -12.14 -13.98 23.02
N GLY A 499 -11.98 -13.10 24.00
CA GLY A 499 -12.46 -13.31 25.37
C GLY A 499 -13.99 -13.30 25.38
N GLY A 500 -14.55 -12.10 25.22
CA GLY A 500 -15.98 -11.89 25.02
C GLY A 500 -16.53 -10.94 26.08
N GLN A 501 -17.16 -11.47 27.13
CA GLN A 501 -17.73 -10.71 28.24
C GLN A 501 -17.35 -11.33 29.59
N GLY A 502 -16.33 -10.76 30.21
CA GLY A 502 -15.91 -11.00 31.59
C GLY A 502 -14.46 -10.57 31.77
N ASN A 503 -13.70 -11.22 32.66
CA ASN A 503 -12.31 -10.87 32.95
C ASN A 503 -11.39 -12.03 32.53
N ASP A 504 -10.94 -12.00 31.27
CA ASP A 504 -10.39 -13.15 30.58
C ASP A 504 -8.86 -13.21 30.61
N GLU A 505 -8.28 -14.42 30.56
CA GLU A 505 -6.85 -14.61 30.33
C GLU A 505 -6.55 -15.27 28.98
N LEU A 506 -6.11 -14.47 28.02
CA LEU A 506 -5.78 -14.88 26.65
C LEU A 506 -4.28 -15.15 26.48
N ARG A 507 -3.93 -16.27 25.83
CA ARG A 507 -2.53 -16.70 25.60
C ARG A 507 -2.30 -17.31 24.21
N GLY A 508 -1.87 -16.51 23.24
CA GLY A 508 -1.48 -16.96 21.89
C GLY A 508 -0.34 -18.00 21.87
N ASN A 509 0.77 -17.71 22.58
CA ASN A 509 1.97 -18.54 22.77
C ASN A 509 2.99 -18.56 21.61
N LEU A 510 2.71 -19.26 20.51
CA LEU A 510 3.67 -19.48 19.41
C LEU A 510 2.99 -19.26 18.04
N GLY A 511 2.92 -18.01 17.59
CA GLY A 511 2.28 -17.72 16.32
C GLY A 511 2.60 -16.34 15.76
N ASN A 512 1.64 -15.80 15.03
CA ASN A 512 1.42 -14.36 14.89
C ASN A 512 -0.07 -14.24 15.20
N ASP A 513 -0.41 -13.92 16.44
CA ASP A 513 -1.76 -14.16 16.95
C ASP A 513 -2.55 -12.85 16.98
N ILE A 514 -3.87 -12.92 16.79
CA ILE A 514 -4.79 -11.80 16.94
C ILE A 514 -5.67 -12.10 18.15
N GLN A 515 -5.49 -11.33 19.22
CA GLN A 515 -6.17 -11.56 20.49
C GLN A 515 -6.97 -10.32 20.86
N LYS A 516 -8.23 -10.51 21.24
CA LYS A 516 -9.10 -9.47 21.78
C LYS A 516 -9.66 -9.89 23.12
N GLY A 517 -9.49 -9.09 24.16
CA GLY A 517 -10.22 -9.30 25.41
C GLY A 517 -11.72 -9.06 25.22
N GLU A 518 -12.05 -7.86 24.74
CA GLU A 518 -13.39 -7.32 24.44
C GLU A 518 -14.24 -6.92 25.66
N GLY A 519 -14.05 -7.53 26.82
CA GLY A 519 -15.04 -7.58 27.90
C GLY A 519 -14.90 -6.51 28.99
N ASP A 520 -14.57 -6.99 30.20
CA ASP A 520 -14.29 -6.18 31.38
C ASP A 520 -12.77 -5.93 31.52
N ASP A 521 -12.10 -6.31 32.62
CA ASP A 521 -10.66 -6.04 32.81
C ASP A 521 -9.81 -7.28 32.41
N ASP A 522 -9.23 -7.28 31.20
CA ASP A 522 -8.64 -8.49 30.58
C ASP A 522 -7.10 -8.62 30.73
N ILE A 523 -6.59 -9.86 30.59
CA ILE A 523 -5.16 -10.18 30.62
C ILE A 523 -4.73 -10.87 29.31
N VAL A 524 -4.16 -10.11 28.37
CA VAL A 524 -3.84 -10.59 27.02
C VAL A 524 -2.34 -10.76 26.82
N LYS A 525 -1.90 -11.98 26.48
CA LYS A 525 -0.48 -12.36 26.35
C LYS A 525 -0.15 -12.90 24.96
N GLY A 526 0.50 -12.09 24.11
CA GLY A 526 1.05 -12.50 22.81
C GLY A 526 2.01 -13.67 22.94
N ASN A 527 3.06 -13.46 23.75
CA ASN A 527 4.23 -14.32 23.93
C ASN A 527 5.19 -14.25 22.73
N LYS A 528 5.26 -15.25 21.85
CA LYS A 528 6.25 -15.27 20.76
C LYS A 528 5.56 -15.16 19.41
N GLY A 529 5.64 -13.98 18.83
CA GLY A 529 5.15 -13.81 17.48
C GLY A 529 5.40 -12.44 16.88
N LYS A 530 4.32 -11.94 16.29
CA LYS A 530 4.13 -10.57 15.83
C LYS A 530 2.65 -10.32 16.00
N ASP A 531 2.29 -10.06 17.24
CA ASP A 531 0.94 -10.27 17.70
C ASP A 531 0.16 -8.94 17.64
N LEU A 532 -1.13 -9.03 17.40
CA LEU A 532 -2.06 -7.91 17.49
C LEU A 532 -2.93 -8.16 18.72
N LEU A 533 -2.72 -7.38 19.76
CA LEU A 533 -3.48 -7.44 21.00
C LEU A 533 -4.42 -6.24 21.06
N ASP A 534 -5.69 -6.49 21.33
CA ASP A 534 -6.70 -5.49 21.63
C ASP A 534 -7.27 -5.84 23.01
N GLY A 535 -7.21 -4.93 23.96
CA GLY A 535 -7.85 -5.13 25.26
C GLY A 535 -9.37 -5.04 25.12
N GLY A 536 -9.85 -4.04 24.38
CA GLY A 536 -11.25 -3.65 24.39
C GLY A 536 -11.48 -2.44 25.32
N PRO A 537 -12.71 -2.22 25.80
CA PRO A 537 -12.99 -1.23 26.84
C PRO A 537 -12.36 -1.60 28.21
N GLN A 538 -12.47 -0.70 29.19
CA GLN A 538 -12.03 -0.86 30.59
C GLN A 538 -10.51 -0.75 30.84
N THR A 539 -9.82 -1.70 31.49
CA THR A 539 -8.41 -1.56 31.93
C THR A 539 -7.63 -2.88 31.91
N ASP A 540 -6.88 -3.09 30.84
CA ASP A 540 -6.27 -4.39 30.51
C ASP A 540 -4.77 -4.51 30.82
N GLU A 541 -4.30 -5.74 31.02
CA GLU A 541 -2.87 -6.10 31.07
C GLU A 541 -2.41 -6.70 29.73
N LEU A 542 -1.86 -5.87 28.84
CA LEU A 542 -1.41 -6.28 27.50
C LEU A 542 0.11 -6.53 27.42
N ASN A 543 0.52 -7.80 27.39
CA ASN A 543 1.91 -8.21 27.25
C ASN A 543 2.17 -8.83 25.86
N GLY A 544 2.94 -8.14 25.02
CA GLY A 544 3.32 -8.63 23.69
C GLY A 544 4.32 -9.78 23.75
N GLY A 545 5.31 -9.67 24.64
CA GLY A 545 6.40 -10.63 24.78
C GLY A 545 7.45 -10.52 23.66
N PRO A 546 8.24 -11.59 23.40
CA PRO A 546 9.24 -11.59 22.33
C PRO A 546 8.70 -11.53 20.89
N GLY A 547 8.37 -10.33 20.41
CA GLY A 547 7.91 -10.13 19.04
C GLY A 547 8.18 -8.74 18.44
N SER A 548 7.24 -8.29 17.64
CA SER A 548 7.21 -6.94 17.01
C SER A 548 5.73 -6.54 16.95
N ASP A 549 5.17 -6.43 18.14
CA ASP A 549 3.75 -6.58 18.42
C ASP A 549 3.07 -5.22 18.43
N THR A 550 1.73 -5.22 18.37
CA THR A 550 0.93 -4.00 18.42
C THR A 550 -0.19 -4.19 19.43
N CYS A 551 -0.32 -3.25 20.36
CA CYS A 551 -1.30 -3.32 21.44
C CYS A 551 -2.24 -2.11 21.40
N TRP A 552 -3.51 -2.36 21.61
CA TRP A 552 -4.58 -1.36 21.72
C TRP A 552 -5.32 -1.57 23.04
N ASP A 553 -5.48 -0.48 23.79
CA ASP A 553 -6.28 -0.39 25.02
C ASP A 553 -7.41 0.60 24.67
N GLY A 554 -8.61 0.06 24.46
CA GLY A 554 -9.69 0.68 23.70
C GLY A 554 -9.24 1.27 22.36
N GLU A 555 -9.67 2.50 22.07
CA GLU A 555 -9.26 3.22 20.85
C GLU A 555 -7.80 3.75 20.89
N ILE A 556 -6.97 3.34 21.86
CA ILE A 556 -5.63 3.89 22.09
C ILE A 556 -4.54 2.86 21.79
N ASN A 557 -3.73 3.14 20.75
CA ASN A 557 -2.50 2.39 20.50
C ASN A 557 -1.47 2.64 21.61
N ILE A 558 -1.09 1.59 22.34
CA ILE A 558 -0.12 1.63 23.43
C ILE A 558 1.13 0.81 23.12
N SER A 559 2.21 1.06 23.86
CA SER A 559 3.38 0.17 23.83
C SER A 559 3.06 -1.11 24.63
N CYS A 560 3.08 -2.26 23.96
CA CYS A 560 2.99 -3.56 24.62
C CYS A 560 4.02 -3.71 25.75
N GLU A 561 3.60 -4.27 26.88
CA GLU A 561 4.55 -4.68 27.92
C GLU A 561 5.40 -5.88 27.47
N ASN A 562 6.59 -6.05 28.06
CA ASN A 562 7.62 -7.03 27.66
C ASN A 562 8.14 -7.83 28.88
#